data_AF-A0A6L7WCL2-F1
#
_entry.id   AF-A0A6L7WCL2-F1
#
_cell.length_a   1.000
_cell.length_b   1.000
_cell.length_c   1.000
_cell.angle_alpha   90.00
_cell.angle_beta   90.00
_cell.angle_gamma   90.00
#
_symmetry.space_group_name_H-M   'P 1'
#
loop_
_entity.id
_entity.type
_entity.pdbx_description
1 polymer ?
#
loop_
_entity_poly.entity_id
_entity_poly.type
_entity_poly.pdbx_seq_one_letter_code
_entity_poly.pdbx_strand_id
1 'polypeptide(L)'
;MPLLGGPADKIGNRYELWWTVYQFVRIINGEVENIRIEDPTIDKAEFVITAGGYREFHQTKRSHLRSQWSLYELGSPKHQLLQTMFKQLSTSTNTRFVFVSGSEARELEELTKRAADAKDLKEFESEFVSAKSQKQNFNRLKGVWNTDTNTAYE
;
A
#
# COMPACT_ATOMS: atom_id res chain seq x y z
N MET A 1 21.58 -0.17 -20.37
CA MET A 1 21.05 -0.16 -18.99
C MET A 1 21.48 1.15 -18.34
N PRO A 2 20.59 1.93 -17.71
CA PRO A 2 21.04 3.10 -16.96
C PRO A 2 21.76 2.64 -15.68
N LEU A 3 22.86 3.30 -15.34
CA LEU A 3 23.73 2.99 -14.20
C LEU A 3 22.99 3.20 -12.86
N LEU A 4 23.24 2.30 -11.89
CA LEU A 4 22.95 2.54 -10.46
C LEU A 4 23.59 3.88 -10.03
N GLY A 5 22.83 4.75 -9.37
CA GLY A 5 23.32 6.06 -8.90
C GLY A 5 23.08 7.26 -9.83
N GLY A 6 22.14 7.17 -10.77
CA GLY A 6 21.69 8.32 -11.57
C GLY A 6 20.94 9.40 -10.76
N PRO A 7 20.72 10.61 -11.29
CA PRO A 7 19.98 11.67 -10.58
C PRO A 7 18.57 11.27 -10.13
N ALA A 8 17.87 10.45 -10.93
CA ALA A 8 16.55 9.93 -10.58
C ALA A 8 16.60 8.99 -9.37
N ASP A 9 17.63 8.16 -9.28
CA ASP A 9 17.91 7.22 -8.18
C ASP A 9 18.20 7.98 -6.90
N LYS A 10 19.12 8.97 -6.96
CA LYS A 10 19.46 9.84 -5.83
C LYS A 10 18.26 10.62 -5.28
N ILE A 11 17.31 11.01 -6.13
CA ILE A 11 16.10 11.73 -5.68
C ILE A 11 15.03 10.76 -5.18
N GLY A 12 14.93 9.54 -5.72
CA GLY A 12 14.10 8.46 -5.15
C GLY A 12 14.48 8.21 -3.69
N ASN A 13 15.77 8.02 -3.45
CA ASN A 13 16.33 7.82 -2.11
C ASN A 13 16.04 8.99 -1.16
N ARG A 14 15.93 10.23 -1.66
CA ARG A 14 15.55 11.39 -0.83
C ARG A 14 14.09 11.38 -0.43
N TYR A 15 13.19 10.94 -1.32
CA TYR A 15 11.77 10.84 -1.00
C TYR A 15 11.54 9.79 0.09
N GLU A 16 12.17 8.63 -0.07
CA GLU A 16 12.27 7.58 0.95
C GLU A 16 12.81 8.13 2.27
N LEU A 17 13.97 8.79 2.22
CA LEU A 17 14.61 9.36 3.40
C LEU A 17 13.71 10.36 4.13
N TRP A 18 13.02 11.25 3.42
CA TRP A 18 12.11 12.20 4.04
C TRP A 18 10.91 11.54 4.71
N TRP A 19 10.35 10.50 4.08
CA TRP A 19 9.29 9.72 4.69
C TRP A 19 9.78 9.00 5.96
N THR A 20 10.97 8.41 5.94
CA THR A 20 11.60 7.81 7.12
C THR A 20 11.84 8.85 8.23
N VAL A 21 12.40 10.02 7.90
CA VAL A 21 12.61 11.12 8.85
C VAL A 21 11.30 11.57 9.48
N TYR A 22 10.22 11.65 8.71
CA TYR A 22 8.90 11.96 9.25
C TYR A 22 8.44 10.91 10.29
N GLN A 23 8.70 9.61 10.07
CA GLN A 23 8.39 8.61 11.09
C GLN A 23 9.27 8.72 12.34
N PHE A 24 10.53 9.13 12.22
CA PHE A 24 11.35 9.43 13.40
C PHE A 24 10.81 10.60 14.22
N VAL A 25 10.29 11.64 13.57
CA VAL A 25 9.61 12.74 14.28
C VAL A 25 8.39 12.21 15.05
N ARG A 26 7.60 11.32 14.44
CA ARG A 26 6.46 10.68 15.11
C ARG A 26 6.89 9.82 16.32
N ILE A 27 8.05 9.17 16.26
CA ILE A 27 8.63 8.45 17.41
C ILE A 27 8.96 9.42 18.54
N ILE A 28 9.63 10.53 18.24
CA ILE A 28 9.99 11.55 19.22
C ILE A 28 8.73 12.13 19.90
N ASN A 29 7.64 12.26 19.16
CA ASN A 29 6.34 12.71 19.67
C ASN A 29 5.56 11.62 20.44
N GLY A 30 6.06 10.38 20.50
CA GLY A 30 5.37 9.26 21.14
C GLY A 30 4.17 8.69 20.36
N GLU A 31 4.00 9.07 19.09
CA GLU A 31 2.94 8.54 18.22
C GLU A 31 3.29 7.17 17.63
N VAL A 32 4.59 6.87 17.54
CA VAL A 32 5.14 5.61 17.02
C VAL A 32 6.07 5.04 18.08
N GLU A 33 5.93 3.75 18.36
CA GLU A 33 6.66 3.07 19.44
C GLU A 33 8.03 2.58 18.96
N ASN A 34 8.10 2.07 17.72
CA ASN A 34 9.34 1.60 17.13
C ASN A 34 9.33 1.74 15.60
N ILE A 35 10.53 1.81 15.01
CA ILE A 35 10.78 1.69 13.58
C ILE A 35 11.90 0.68 13.33
N ARG A 36 11.70 -0.20 12.37
CA ARG A 36 12.70 -1.12 11.84
C ARG A 36 12.92 -0.81 10.36
N ILE A 37 14.08 -0.25 10.04
CA ILE A 37 14.51 0.06 8.68
C ILE A 37 15.11 -1.22 8.06
N GLU A 38 14.79 -1.49 6.79
CA GLU A 38 15.36 -2.60 6.02
C GLU A 38 15.29 -3.96 6.75
N ASP A 39 14.08 -4.40 7.10
CA ASP A 39 13.89 -5.74 7.68
C ASP A 39 14.12 -6.82 6.60
N PRO A 40 15.21 -7.63 6.69
CA PRO A 40 15.54 -8.61 5.65
C PRO A 40 14.51 -9.74 5.55
N THR A 41 13.62 -9.86 6.53
CA THR A 41 12.54 -10.87 6.55
C THR A 41 11.27 -10.39 5.85
N ILE A 42 11.20 -9.10 5.49
CA ILE A 42 10.01 -8.46 4.95
C ILE A 42 10.27 -8.06 3.51
N ASP A 43 9.53 -8.70 2.62
CA ASP A 43 9.59 -8.37 1.20
C ASP A 43 8.86 -7.05 0.92
N LYS A 44 9.50 -6.17 0.15
CA LYS A 44 8.96 -4.88 -0.34
C LYS A 44 8.26 -4.03 0.72
N ALA A 45 8.94 -3.80 1.83
CA ALA A 45 8.72 -2.66 2.71
C ALA A 45 10.06 -1.96 2.92
N GLU A 46 10.10 -0.63 2.80
CA GLU A 46 11.33 0.13 3.10
C GLU A 46 11.62 0.11 4.61
N PHE A 47 10.56 0.14 5.41
CA PHE A 47 10.61 -0.01 6.84
C PHE A 47 9.25 -0.44 7.39
N VAL A 48 9.26 -0.87 8.65
CA VAL A 48 8.06 -1.21 9.42
C VAL A 48 8.05 -0.43 10.71
N ILE A 49 6.89 0.07 11.09
CA ILE A 49 6.69 0.70 12.40
C ILE A 49 5.67 -0.07 13.23
N THR A 50 5.70 0.15 14.53
CA THR A 50 4.61 -0.25 15.42
C THR A 50 4.03 1.00 16.09
N ALA A 51 2.71 1.12 16.07
CA ALA A 51 2.01 2.24 16.69
C ALA A 51 0.63 1.78 17.18
N GLY A 52 0.34 1.94 18.47
CA GLY A 52 -1.00 1.68 19.02
C GLY A 52 -1.47 0.25 18.81
N GLY A 53 -0.54 -0.72 18.92
CA GLY A 53 -0.84 -2.14 18.70
C GLY A 53 -1.01 -2.56 17.23
N TYR A 54 -0.75 -1.67 16.26
CA TYR A 54 -0.69 -2.00 14.84
C TYR A 54 0.75 -2.09 14.36
N ARG A 55 1.00 -3.04 13.45
CA ARG A 55 2.23 -3.12 12.67
C ARG A 55 1.98 -2.54 11.29
N GLU A 56 2.64 -1.43 10.97
CA GLU A 56 2.46 -0.72 9.70
C GLU A 56 3.67 -0.95 8.78
N PHE A 57 3.41 -1.49 7.60
CA PHE A 57 4.41 -1.75 6.56
C PHE A 57 4.41 -0.61 5.58
N HIS A 58 5.54 0.09 5.43
CA HIS A 58 5.61 1.26 4.56
C HIS A 58 6.38 0.95 3.29
N GLN A 59 5.71 1.12 2.14
CA GLN A 59 6.35 1.08 0.84
C GLN A 59 6.24 2.45 0.18
N THR A 60 7.38 3.03 -0.18
CA THR A 60 7.44 4.31 -0.89
C THR A 60 7.76 4.11 -2.37
N LYS A 61 7.15 4.95 -3.21
CA LYS A 61 7.51 5.09 -4.63
C LYS A 61 7.44 6.56 -5.03
N ARG A 62 8.58 7.17 -5.39
CA ARG A 62 8.64 8.60 -5.72
C ARG A 62 7.59 9.06 -6.74
N SER A 63 7.53 8.44 -7.91
CA SER A 63 6.62 8.86 -8.97
C SER A 63 6.47 7.78 -10.03
N HIS A 64 5.28 7.70 -10.62
CA HIS A 64 5.00 6.89 -11.78
C HIS A 64 5.27 7.68 -13.07
N LEU A 65 5.89 7.05 -14.06
CA LEU A 65 6.22 7.70 -15.35
C LEU A 65 4.96 8.12 -16.14
N ARG A 66 3.81 7.49 -15.85
CA ARG A 66 2.52 7.73 -16.52
C ARG A 66 1.52 8.46 -15.62
N SER A 67 2.01 9.36 -14.76
CA SER A 67 1.28 10.23 -13.80
C SER A 67 0.49 9.57 -12.68
N GLN A 68 -0.12 8.39 -12.87
CA GLN A 68 -0.91 7.69 -11.86
C GLN A 68 -0.60 6.19 -11.82
N TRP A 69 -0.85 5.56 -10.67
CA TRP A 69 -0.77 4.11 -10.47
C TRP A 69 -2.14 3.47 -10.68
N SER A 70 -2.24 2.59 -11.67
CA SER A 70 -3.41 1.70 -11.82
C SER A 70 -3.25 0.43 -10.99
N LEU A 71 -4.36 -0.21 -10.60
CA LEU A 71 -4.34 -1.53 -9.96
C LEU A 71 -3.66 -2.58 -10.84
N TYR A 72 -3.78 -2.45 -12.16
CA TYR A 72 -3.08 -3.32 -13.10
C TYR A 72 -1.55 -3.19 -12.97
N GLU A 73 -1.03 -1.97 -12.92
CA GLU A 73 0.41 -1.74 -12.78
C GLU A 73 0.91 -2.15 -11.41
N LEU A 74 0.19 -1.82 -10.34
CA LEU A 74 0.54 -2.22 -8.97
C LEU A 74 0.54 -3.74 -8.79
N GLY A 75 -0.39 -4.45 -9.43
CA GLY A 75 -0.48 -5.91 -9.43
C GLY A 75 0.37 -6.61 -10.48
N SER A 76 1.07 -5.88 -11.35
CA SER A 76 1.86 -6.48 -12.42
C SER A 76 3.07 -7.26 -11.88
N PRO A 77 3.59 -8.27 -12.60
CA PRO A 77 4.81 -9.00 -12.20
C PRO A 77 6.03 -8.10 -11.99
N LYS A 78 6.04 -6.90 -12.57
CA LYS A 78 7.10 -5.90 -12.38
C LYS A 78 7.06 -5.28 -10.99
N HIS A 79 5.88 -4.94 -10.48
CA HIS A 79 5.73 -4.23 -9.20
C HIS A 79 5.35 -5.17 -8.06
N GLN A 80 4.42 -6.09 -8.30
CA GLN A 80 3.87 -7.07 -7.35
C GLN A 80 3.45 -6.46 -6.01
N LEU A 81 3.07 -5.18 -5.99
CA LEU A 81 2.78 -4.45 -4.76
C LEU A 81 1.51 -4.98 -4.11
N LEU A 82 0.46 -5.23 -4.91
CA LEU A 82 -0.81 -5.75 -4.40
C LEU A 82 -0.62 -7.15 -3.80
N GLN A 83 0.20 -8.01 -4.41
CA GLN A 83 0.51 -9.33 -3.87
C GLN A 83 1.26 -9.24 -2.54
N THR A 84 2.22 -8.32 -2.42
CA THR A 84 2.91 -8.07 -1.14
C THR A 84 1.93 -7.54 -0.10
N MET A 85 1.08 -6.57 -0.44
CA MET A 85 0.04 -6.04 0.46
C MET A 85 -0.80 -7.17 1.03
N PHE A 86 -1.33 -8.03 0.16
CA PHE A 86 -2.14 -9.17 0.58
C PHE A 86 -1.38 -10.09 1.53
N LYS A 87 -0.16 -10.51 1.16
CA LYS A 87 0.67 -11.37 2.00
C LYS A 87 0.87 -10.81 3.41
N GLN A 88 1.15 -9.50 3.52
CA GLN A 88 1.36 -8.88 4.83
C GLN A 88 0.05 -8.76 5.62
N LEU A 89 -1.02 -8.28 4.98
CA LEU A 89 -2.34 -8.13 5.60
C LEU A 89 -2.90 -9.48 6.08
N SER A 90 -2.69 -10.56 5.34
CA SER A 90 -3.11 -11.92 5.74
C SER A 90 -2.32 -12.51 6.91
N THR A 91 -1.22 -11.89 7.36
CA THR A 91 -0.38 -12.43 8.44
C THR A 91 -0.98 -12.15 9.82
N SER A 92 -1.66 -11.02 10.00
CA SER A 92 -2.26 -10.63 11.29
C SER A 92 -3.32 -9.55 11.10
N THR A 93 -4.40 -9.61 11.90
CA THR A 93 -5.49 -8.63 11.95
C THR A 93 -5.05 -7.22 12.36
N ASN A 94 -3.89 -7.11 13.01
CA ASN A 94 -3.31 -5.84 13.48
C ASN A 94 -2.25 -5.31 12.51
N THR A 95 -2.43 -5.57 11.21
CA THR A 95 -1.51 -5.16 10.17
C THR A 95 -2.10 -4.03 9.34
N ARG A 96 -1.27 -3.05 9.00
CA ARG A 96 -1.60 -2.03 7.99
C ARG A 96 -0.51 -2.01 6.93
N PHE A 97 -0.91 -1.77 5.69
CA PHE A 97 0.02 -1.52 4.61
C PHE A 97 -0.14 -0.09 4.12
N VAL A 98 0.94 0.69 4.22
CA VAL A 98 0.95 2.11 3.87
C VAL A 98 1.76 2.28 2.59
N PHE A 99 1.06 2.57 1.49
CA PHE A 99 1.67 2.91 0.22
C PHE A 99 1.78 4.43 0.07
N VAL A 100 3.01 4.93 -0.02
CA VAL A 100 3.29 6.37 -0.12
C VAL A 100 3.89 6.65 -1.48
N SER A 101 3.24 7.51 -2.26
CA SER A 101 3.74 7.87 -3.58
C SER A 101 3.52 9.33 -3.93
N GLY A 102 4.44 9.90 -4.70
CA GLY A 102 4.25 11.21 -5.34
C GLY A 102 3.34 11.16 -6.58
N SER A 103 2.94 9.97 -7.03
CA SER A 103 1.87 9.78 -8.02
C SER A 103 0.64 9.18 -7.34
N GLU A 104 -0.54 9.63 -7.73
CA GLU A 104 -1.80 9.15 -7.15
C GLU A 104 -2.05 7.68 -7.50
N ALA A 105 -2.70 6.96 -6.59
CA ALA A 105 -3.18 5.59 -6.80
C ALA A 105 -4.71 5.53 -6.62
N ARG A 106 -5.44 6.37 -7.38
CA ARG A 106 -6.87 6.63 -7.17
C ARG A 106 -7.74 5.38 -7.10
N GLU A 107 -7.50 4.42 -7.99
CA GLU A 107 -8.26 3.16 -8.00
C GLU A 107 -8.13 2.38 -6.69
N LEU A 108 -6.92 2.34 -6.11
CA LEU A 108 -6.67 1.68 -4.83
C LEU A 108 -7.24 2.49 -3.66
N GLU A 109 -6.99 3.80 -3.66
CA GLU A 109 -7.49 4.71 -2.63
C GLU A 109 -9.03 4.70 -2.54
N GLU A 110 -9.73 4.73 -3.68
CA GLU A 110 -11.18 4.67 -3.71
C GLU A 110 -11.71 3.35 -3.16
N LEU A 111 -11.12 2.21 -3.52
CA LEU A 111 -11.53 0.92 -2.97
C LEU A 111 -11.32 0.85 -1.46
N THR A 112 -10.16 1.31 -0.96
CA THR A 112 -9.86 1.33 0.47
C THR A 112 -10.83 2.22 1.25
N LYS A 113 -11.10 3.45 0.77
CA LYS A 113 -12.06 4.35 1.43
C LYS A 113 -13.47 3.79 1.44
N ARG A 114 -13.92 3.28 0.30
CA ARG A 114 -15.24 2.66 0.15
C ARG A 114 -15.43 1.45 1.07
N ALA A 115 -14.40 0.63 1.22
CA ALA A 115 -14.43 -0.50 2.15
C ALA A 115 -14.49 -0.03 3.61
N ALA A 116 -13.70 0.99 3.97
CA ALA A 116 -13.70 1.55 5.32
C ALA A 116 -15.01 2.29 5.69
N ASP A 117 -15.67 2.91 4.70
CA ASP A 117 -16.94 3.62 4.88
C ASP A 117 -18.15 2.66 4.91
N ALA A 118 -18.01 1.45 4.38
CA ALA A 118 -19.05 0.44 4.42
C ALA A 118 -19.15 -0.18 5.81
N LYS A 119 -20.38 -0.39 6.28
CA LYS A 119 -20.64 -1.06 7.57
C LYS A 119 -20.30 -2.55 7.52
N ASP A 120 -20.56 -3.18 6.38
CA ASP A 120 -20.34 -4.59 6.15
C ASP A 120 -20.16 -4.89 4.65
N LEU A 121 -19.73 -6.11 4.34
CA LEU A 121 -19.52 -6.56 2.97
C LEU A 121 -20.76 -6.42 2.09
N LYS A 122 -21.96 -6.61 2.65
CA LYS A 122 -23.20 -6.56 1.88
C LYS A 122 -23.47 -5.14 1.41
N GLU A 123 -23.34 -4.16 2.31
CA GLU A 123 -23.45 -2.73 1.96
C GLU A 123 -22.34 -2.31 0.99
N PHE A 124 -21.12 -2.80 1.19
CA PHE A 124 -20.01 -2.54 0.26
C PHE A 124 -20.37 -2.98 -1.16
N GLU A 125 -20.86 -4.22 -1.34
CA GLU A 125 -21.22 -4.75 -2.65
C GLU A 125 -22.42 -4.05 -3.29
N SER A 126 -23.45 -3.70 -2.50
CA SER A 126 -24.70 -3.13 -3.03
C SER A 126 -24.63 -1.62 -3.28
N GLU A 127 -23.92 -0.88 -2.42
CA GLU A 127 -23.92 0.60 -2.45
C GLU A 127 -22.59 1.16 -2.95
N PHE A 128 -21.46 0.56 -2.55
CA PHE A 128 -20.15 1.17 -2.78
C PHE A 128 -19.40 0.66 -4.01
N VAL A 129 -19.63 -0.59 -4.45
CA VAL A 129 -19.05 -1.14 -5.70
C VAL A 129 -20.09 -1.58 -6.73
N SER A 130 -21.31 -1.02 -6.67
CA SER A 130 -22.38 -1.28 -7.64
C SER A 130 -22.10 -0.71 -9.03
N ALA A 131 -21.37 0.41 -9.11
CA ALA A 131 -20.95 1.00 -10.37
C ALA A 131 -19.99 0.08 -11.14
N LYS A 132 -20.17 -0.02 -12.47
CA LYS A 132 -19.41 -0.95 -13.33
C LYS A 132 -17.90 -0.82 -13.18
N SER A 133 -17.37 0.40 -13.13
CA SER A 133 -15.93 0.66 -12.98
C SER A 133 -15.39 0.18 -11.63
N GLN A 134 -16.13 0.44 -10.55
CA GLN A 134 -15.73 0.04 -9.20
C GLN A 134 -15.77 -1.48 -9.03
N LYS A 135 -16.81 -2.13 -9.57
CA LYS A 135 -16.90 -3.59 -9.62
C LYS A 135 -15.74 -4.22 -10.39
N GLN A 136 -15.32 -3.60 -11.50
CA GLN A 136 -14.17 -4.06 -12.28
C GLN A 136 -12.86 -3.91 -11.51
N ASN A 137 -12.66 -2.79 -10.83
CA ASN A 137 -11.48 -2.56 -9.99
C ASN A 137 -11.40 -3.55 -8.83
N PHE A 138 -12.51 -3.77 -8.11
CA PHE A 138 -12.57 -4.75 -7.04
C PHE A 138 -12.33 -6.19 -7.54
N ASN A 139 -12.95 -6.57 -8.66
CA ASN A 139 -12.69 -7.88 -9.28
C ASN A 139 -11.24 -8.05 -9.73
N ARG A 140 -10.59 -6.98 -10.20
CA ARG A 140 -9.17 -7.01 -10.54
C ARG A 140 -8.32 -7.22 -9.29
N LEU A 141 -8.60 -6.51 -8.20
CA LEU A 141 -7.91 -6.68 -6.93
C LEU A 141 -8.02 -8.15 -6.45
N LYS A 142 -9.25 -8.69 -6.42
CA LYS A 142 -9.50 -10.10 -6.10
C LYS A 142 -8.73 -11.07 -6.99
N GLY A 143 -8.69 -10.80 -8.30
CA GLY A 143 -7.95 -11.63 -9.25
C GLY A 143 -6.44 -11.62 -9.00
N VAL A 144 -5.88 -10.46 -8.60
CA VAL A 144 -4.46 -10.34 -8.25
C VAL A 144 -4.13 -11.04 -6.94
N TRP A 145 -5.03 -10.96 -5.94
CA TRP A 145 -4.87 -11.63 -4.65
C TRP A 145 -5.24 -13.12 -4.69
N ASN A 146 -5.95 -13.56 -5.74
CA ASN A 146 -6.48 -14.90 -5.89
C ASN A 146 -7.28 -15.35 -4.65
N THR A 147 -8.24 -14.51 -4.25
CA THR A 147 -9.03 -14.70 -3.03
C THR A 147 -10.52 -14.43 -3.27
N ASP A 148 -11.36 -14.82 -2.31
CA ASP A 148 -12.80 -14.58 -2.37
C ASP A 148 -13.18 -13.14 -1.98
N THR A 149 -14.46 -12.81 -2.14
CA THR A 149 -14.97 -11.45 -1.89
C THR A 149 -14.83 -11.04 -0.43
N ASN A 150 -15.06 -11.95 0.52
CA ASN A 150 -15.01 -11.62 1.94
C ASN A 150 -13.58 -11.28 2.35
N THR A 151 -12.62 -12.15 2.00
CA THR A 151 -11.20 -11.91 2.32
C THR A 151 -10.59 -10.72 1.58
N ALA A 152 -11.12 -10.31 0.42
CA ALA A 152 -10.66 -9.10 -0.25
C ALA A 152 -11.26 -7.80 0.30
N TYR A 153 -12.38 -7.89 1.02
CA TYR A 153 -13.06 -6.76 1.64
C TYR A 153 -12.47 -6.42 3.01
N GLU A 154 -12.23 -7.45 3.83
CA GLU A 154 -11.59 -7.34 5.16
C GLU A 154 -10.13 -6.90 5.07
#